data_AF-A0ABD1LE91-F1
#
_entry.id   AF-A0ABD1LE91-F1
#
_cell.length_a   1.000
_cell.length_b   1.000
_cell.length_c   1.000
_cell.angle_alpha   90.00
_cell.angle_beta   90.00
_cell.angle_gamma   90.00
#
_symmetry.space_group_name_H-M   'P 1'
#
loop_
_entity.id
_entity.type
_entity.pdbx_description
1 polymer ?
#
loop_
_entity_poly.entity_id
_entity_poly.type
_entity_poly.pdbx_seq_one_letter_code
_entity_poly.pdbx_strand_id
1 'polypeptide(L)'
;MEFSVSVRDTEIPLQMQTIDAFAASRAQSLQSLRDTAQQTARYQVQIHEAKATLREAEDDLVKALAVKTRKEAKRMALTDAIASAKARVEELTTTIHELRTKNQEYSAFISQQSLALSESEGKLNESVEQKDETQEASSWYNRVLGFHVKGGCGVKFTFKNINTNNPNEEYNFTVFHENGTYSLLSCEPSLNDTKELIHELNKTNDLFKFVRVMRKMFQEAVPQGSLAATTGEHEESAFNSASAPVLSMSSVRSDFPGKGNEHQVEPQEGNAEFKKRHIHRRLKSAVLSPGSASSVRQSPRLKVRIQQGALRALEAPMLGEDLPMAFVAIMHGHTSIAPS
;
A
#
# COMPACT_ATOMS: atom_id res chain seq x y z
N MET A 1 78.44 -147.07 -19.36
CA MET A 1 78.67 -145.90 -18.48
C MET A 1 78.30 -144.67 -19.30
N GLU A 2 77.00 -144.44 -19.51
CA GLU A 2 76.47 -143.38 -20.39
C GLU A 2 75.12 -142.90 -19.86
N PHE A 3 75.08 -142.12 -18.78
CA PHE A 3 73.83 -141.51 -18.29
C PHE A 3 74.08 -140.17 -17.58
N SER A 4 74.96 -139.33 -18.14
CA SER A 4 75.34 -138.04 -17.53
C SER A 4 75.30 -136.84 -18.49
N VAL A 5 74.80 -137.04 -19.71
CA VAL A 5 74.78 -136.00 -20.76
C VAL A 5 73.39 -135.37 -20.93
N SER A 6 72.30 -136.13 -20.76
CA SER A 6 70.94 -135.65 -21.09
C SER A 6 70.31 -134.64 -20.11
N VAL A 7 70.75 -134.56 -18.84
CA VAL A 7 70.13 -133.67 -17.84
C VAL A 7 70.60 -132.22 -18.00
N ARG A 8 71.86 -132.02 -18.42
CA ARG A 8 72.43 -130.68 -18.62
C ARG A 8 71.95 -130.01 -19.91
N ASP A 9 71.56 -130.79 -20.91
CA ASP A 9 71.15 -130.26 -22.22
C ASP A 9 69.72 -129.68 -22.23
N THR A 10 68.84 -130.10 -21.30
CA THR A 10 67.47 -129.55 -21.14
C THR A 10 67.36 -128.41 -20.13
N GLU A 11 68.33 -128.27 -19.22
CA GLU A 11 68.31 -127.25 -18.16
C GLU A 11 68.74 -125.87 -18.66
N ILE A 12 69.69 -125.82 -19.61
CA ILE A 12 70.18 -124.57 -20.22
C ILE A 12 69.07 -123.82 -20.98
N PRO A 13 68.25 -124.46 -21.85
CA PRO A 13 67.14 -123.79 -22.54
C PRO A 13 66.06 -123.28 -21.58
N LEU A 14 65.75 -124.02 -20.51
CA LEU A 14 64.76 -123.64 -19.51
C LEU A 14 65.21 -122.43 -18.69
N GLN A 15 66.50 -122.39 -18.31
CA GLN A 15 67.09 -121.22 -17.66
C GLN A 15 67.11 -120.01 -18.59
N MET A 16 67.43 -120.20 -19.88
CA MET A 16 67.38 -119.12 -20.88
C MET A 16 65.97 -118.53 -20.99
N GLN A 17 64.94 -119.37 -21.11
CA GLN A 17 63.54 -118.93 -21.17
C GLN A 17 63.10 -118.19 -19.89
N THR A 18 63.60 -118.61 -18.73
CA THR A 18 63.34 -117.94 -17.44
C THR A 18 64.01 -116.56 -17.38
N ILE A 19 65.26 -116.47 -17.86
CA ILE A 19 66.00 -115.20 -17.97
C ILE A 19 65.29 -114.26 -18.96
N ASP A 20 64.87 -114.76 -20.11
CA ASP A 20 64.16 -113.99 -21.14
C ASP A 20 62.79 -113.50 -20.64
N ALA A 21 62.02 -114.36 -19.96
CA ALA A 21 60.75 -113.99 -19.35
C ALA A 21 60.94 -112.93 -18.25
N PHE A 22 61.98 -113.07 -17.42
CA PHE A 22 62.33 -112.06 -16.42
C PHE A 22 62.78 -110.74 -17.06
N ALA A 23 63.60 -110.78 -18.11
CA ALA A 23 64.04 -109.61 -18.85
C ALA A 23 62.86 -108.88 -19.51
N ALA A 24 61.92 -109.61 -20.10
CA ALA A 24 60.70 -109.08 -20.68
C ALA A 24 59.79 -108.43 -19.62
N SER A 25 59.56 -109.10 -18.49
CA SER A 25 58.77 -108.56 -17.36
C SER A 25 59.40 -107.29 -16.78
N ARG A 26 60.73 -107.28 -16.63
CA ARG A 26 61.47 -106.09 -16.17
C ARG A 26 61.39 -104.94 -17.17
N ALA A 27 61.49 -105.22 -18.47
CA ALA A 27 61.34 -104.22 -19.51
C ALA A 27 59.93 -103.60 -19.51
N GLN A 28 58.88 -104.42 -19.36
CA GLN A 28 57.49 -103.95 -19.25
C GLN A 28 57.27 -103.11 -17.99
N SER A 29 57.80 -103.52 -16.83
CA SER A 29 57.71 -102.75 -15.58
C SER A 29 58.41 -101.39 -15.70
N LEU A 30 59.60 -101.35 -16.30
CA LEU A 30 60.31 -100.09 -16.56
C LEU A 30 59.54 -99.19 -17.54
N GLN A 31 58.91 -99.75 -18.56
CA GLN A 31 58.07 -99.00 -19.48
C GLN A 31 56.84 -98.42 -18.77
N SER A 32 56.14 -99.23 -17.94
CA SER A 32 55.02 -98.77 -17.12
C SER A 32 55.42 -97.65 -16.15
N LEU A 33 56.59 -97.75 -15.53
CA LEU A 33 57.12 -96.71 -14.64
C LEU A 33 57.40 -95.42 -15.43
N ARG A 34 57.98 -95.55 -16.62
CA ARG A 34 58.25 -94.41 -17.52
C ARG A 34 56.96 -93.70 -17.93
N ASP A 35 55.94 -94.45 -18.33
CA ASP A 35 54.65 -93.89 -18.74
C ASP A 35 53.97 -93.17 -17.56
N THR A 36 54.04 -93.76 -16.36
CA THR A 36 53.54 -93.14 -15.12
C THR A 36 54.29 -91.85 -14.80
N ALA A 37 55.61 -91.82 -14.93
CA ALA A 37 56.43 -90.63 -14.70
C ALA A 37 56.10 -89.52 -15.71
N GLN A 38 55.94 -89.86 -16.99
CA GLN A 38 55.53 -88.92 -18.03
C GLN A 38 54.14 -88.34 -17.77
N GLN A 39 53.19 -89.18 -17.35
CA GLN A 39 51.84 -88.75 -17.02
C GLN A 39 51.83 -87.82 -15.80
N THR A 40 52.65 -88.13 -14.79
CA THR A 40 52.80 -87.26 -13.61
C THR A 40 53.38 -85.90 -13.99
N ALA A 41 54.39 -85.86 -14.86
CA ALA A 41 54.95 -84.59 -15.35
C ALA A 41 53.90 -83.76 -16.11
N ARG A 42 53.05 -84.40 -16.95
CA ARG A 42 51.94 -83.73 -17.64
C ARG A 42 50.93 -83.14 -16.65
N TYR A 43 50.54 -83.90 -15.62
CA TYR A 43 49.62 -83.38 -14.60
C TYR A 43 50.22 -82.24 -13.80
N GLN A 44 51.52 -82.27 -13.49
CA GLN A 44 52.18 -81.16 -12.81
C GLN A 44 52.08 -79.86 -13.63
N VAL A 45 52.33 -79.92 -14.94
CA VAL A 45 52.18 -78.76 -15.83
C VAL A 45 50.74 -78.24 -15.82
N GLN A 46 49.74 -79.11 -15.96
CA GLN A 46 48.33 -78.72 -15.92
C GLN A 46 47.93 -78.11 -14.58
N ILE A 47 48.45 -78.62 -13.46
CA ILE A 47 48.22 -78.06 -12.13
C ILE A 47 48.84 -76.66 -12.02
N HIS A 48 50.03 -76.44 -12.56
CA HIS A 48 50.66 -75.13 -12.56
C HIS A 48 49.89 -74.12 -13.42
N GLU A 49 49.43 -74.53 -14.59
CA GLU A 49 48.59 -73.72 -15.47
C GLU A 49 47.27 -73.35 -14.78
N ALA A 50 46.55 -74.33 -14.22
CA ALA A 50 45.31 -74.10 -13.49
C ALA A 50 45.50 -73.18 -12.26
N LYS A 51 46.63 -73.29 -11.56
CA LYS A 51 46.98 -72.38 -10.46
C LYS A 51 47.23 -70.95 -10.94
N ALA A 52 47.85 -70.77 -12.11
CA ALA A 52 48.08 -69.45 -12.68
C ALA A 52 46.75 -68.79 -13.08
N THR A 53 45.88 -69.53 -13.77
CA THR A 53 44.54 -69.02 -14.16
C THR A 53 43.66 -68.70 -12.96
N LEU A 54 43.76 -69.48 -11.87
CA LEU A 54 43.03 -69.20 -10.63
C LEU A 54 43.47 -67.86 -10.01
N ARG A 55 44.77 -67.60 -9.95
CA ARG A 55 45.29 -66.33 -9.41
C ARG A 55 44.86 -65.14 -10.25
N GLU A 56 44.89 -65.26 -11.57
CA GLU A 56 44.40 -64.20 -12.46
C GLU A 56 42.91 -63.90 -12.25
N ALA A 57 42.09 -64.95 -12.12
CA ALA A 57 40.67 -64.81 -11.83
C ALA A 57 40.39 -64.19 -10.45
N GLU A 58 41.18 -64.53 -9.43
CA GLU A 58 41.11 -63.92 -8.09
C GLU A 58 41.45 -62.42 -8.14
N ASP A 59 42.52 -62.04 -8.83
CA ASP A 59 42.92 -60.65 -9.00
C ASP A 59 41.84 -59.82 -9.72
N ASP A 60 41.24 -60.39 -10.76
CA ASP A 60 40.15 -59.74 -11.50
C ASP A 60 38.88 -59.62 -10.66
N LEU A 61 38.57 -60.61 -9.83
CA LEU A 61 37.48 -60.51 -8.86
C LEU A 61 37.72 -59.38 -7.85
N VAL A 62 38.94 -59.25 -7.33
CA VAL A 62 39.31 -58.16 -6.40
C VAL A 62 39.16 -56.80 -7.08
N LYS A 63 39.63 -56.64 -8.33
CA LYS A 63 39.44 -55.42 -9.12
C LYS A 63 37.95 -55.12 -9.35
N ALA A 64 37.16 -56.13 -9.72
CA ALA A 64 35.72 -55.98 -9.94
C ALA A 64 34.98 -55.56 -8.66
N LEU A 65 35.34 -56.13 -7.51
CA LEU A 65 34.80 -55.76 -6.22
C LEU A 65 35.13 -54.31 -5.86
N ALA A 66 36.37 -53.86 -6.07
CA ALA A 66 36.75 -52.47 -5.83
C ALA A 66 35.90 -51.49 -6.67
N VAL A 67 35.67 -51.79 -7.95
CA VAL A 67 34.81 -50.99 -8.82
C VAL A 67 33.36 -51.01 -8.33
N LYS A 68 32.85 -52.16 -7.91
CA LYS A 68 31.48 -52.30 -7.37
C LYS A 68 31.29 -51.45 -6.11
N THR A 69 32.19 -51.55 -5.14
CA THR A 69 32.15 -50.76 -3.90
C THR A 69 32.19 -49.27 -4.18
N ARG A 70 33.03 -48.83 -5.13
CA ARG A 70 33.08 -47.42 -5.54
C ARG A 70 31.78 -46.96 -6.19
N LYS A 71 31.18 -47.79 -7.05
CA LYS A 71 29.88 -47.47 -7.69
C LYS A 71 28.77 -47.38 -6.65
N GLU A 72 28.76 -48.29 -5.68
CA GLU A 72 27.78 -48.28 -4.61
C GLU A 72 27.91 -47.06 -3.71
N ALA A 73 29.15 -46.71 -3.30
CA ALA A 73 29.40 -45.49 -2.54
C ALA A 73 28.91 -44.23 -3.28
N LYS A 74 29.10 -44.16 -4.60
CA LYS A 74 28.55 -43.06 -5.43
C LYS A 74 27.02 -43.05 -5.44
N ARG A 75 26.37 -44.22 -5.50
CA ARG A 75 24.90 -44.32 -5.44
C ARG A 75 24.37 -43.85 -4.09
N MET A 76 25.02 -44.24 -2.99
CA MET A 76 24.64 -43.79 -1.65
C MET A 76 24.78 -42.27 -1.52
N ALA A 77 25.92 -41.70 -1.92
CA ALA A 77 26.13 -40.25 -1.89
C ALA A 77 25.09 -39.47 -2.72
N LEU A 78 24.68 -40.00 -3.88
CA LEU A 78 23.61 -39.39 -4.68
C LEU A 78 22.24 -39.51 -4.00
N THR A 79 21.98 -40.63 -3.34
CA THR A 79 20.72 -40.84 -2.61
C THR A 79 20.61 -39.85 -1.46
N ASP A 80 21.69 -39.65 -0.70
CA ASP A 80 21.76 -38.68 0.39
C ASP A 80 21.60 -37.24 -0.13
N ALA A 81 22.25 -36.91 -1.27
CA ALA A 81 22.11 -35.60 -1.90
C ALA A 81 20.66 -35.34 -2.37
N ILE A 82 19.98 -36.35 -2.91
CA ILE A 82 18.56 -36.25 -3.30
C ILE A 82 17.68 -36.06 -2.06
N ALA A 83 17.93 -36.80 -0.98
CA ALA A 83 17.17 -36.67 0.27
C ALA A 83 17.35 -35.25 0.87
N SER A 84 18.58 -34.74 0.89
CA SER A 84 18.88 -33.37 1.33
C SER A 84 18.19 -32.31 0.45
N ALA A 85 18.22 -32.48 -0.87
CA ALA A 85 17.55 -31.58 -1.80
C ALA A 85 16.02 -31.58 -1.61
N LYS A 86 15.41 -32.74 -1.37
CA LYS A 86 13.97 -32.86 -1.07
C LYS A 86 13.59 -32.11 0.20
N ALA A 87 14.35 -32.29 1.28
CA ALA A 87 14.12 -31.57 2.53
C ALA A 87 14.17 -30.05 2.35
N ARG A 88 15.14 -29.54 1.57
CA ARG A 88 15.23 -28.11 1.24
C ARG A 88 14.06 -27.61 0.40
N VAL A 89 13.56 -28.41 -0.54
CA VAL A 89 12.37 -28.05 -1.33
C VAL A 89 11.15 -27.96 -0.41
N GLU A 90 10.97 -28.91 0.50
CA GLU A 90 9.88 -28.90 1.48
C GLU A 90 9.94 -27.64 2.36
N GLU A 91 11.10 -27.29 2.91
CA GLU A 91 11.32 -26.05 3.67
C GLU A 91 11.01 -24.78 2.84
N LEU A 92 11.42 -24.74 1.57
CA LEU A 92 11.09 -23.61 0.70
C LEU A 92 9.58 -23.55 0.40
N THR A 93 8.91 -24.69 0.28
CA THR A 93 7.46 -24.71 0.05
C THR A 93 6.68 -24.21 1.27
N THR A 94 7.10 -24.56 2.49
CA THR A 94 6.45 -24.07 3.72
C THR A 94 6.64 -22.57 3.88
N THR A 95 7.86 -22.06 3.67
CA THR A 95 8.15 -20.61 3.74
C THR A 95 7.40 -19.81 2.67
N ILE A 96 7.29 -20.31 1.43
CA ILE A 96 6.48 -19.67 0.39
C ILE A 96 4.99 -19.64 0.78
N HIS A 97 4.49 -20.71 1.38
CA HIS A 97 3.10 -20.76 1.82
C HIS A 97 2.83 -19.74 2.93
N GLU A 98 3.70 -19.67 3.94
CA GLU A 98 3.60 -18.69 5.03
C GLU A 98 3.71 -17.24 4.53
N LEU A 99 4.59 -16.97 3.56
CA LEU A 99 4.69 -15.63 2.97
C LEU A 99 3.42 -15.26 2.21
N ARG A 100 2.78 -16.22 1.52
CA ARG A 100 1.51 -15.99 0.82
C ARG A 100 0.38 -15.70 1.79
N THR A 101 0.28 -16.42 2.91
CA THR A 101 -0.76 -16.15 3.91
C THR A 101 -0.58 -14.77 4.54
N LYS A 102 0.65 -14.40 4.93
CA LYS A 102 0.94 -13.05 5.44
C LYS A 102 0.60 -11.96 4.42
N ASN A 103 0.93 -12.17 3.14
CA ASN A 103 0.60 -11.20 2.11
C ASN A 103 -0.92 -11.04 1.90
N GLN A 104 -1.68 -12.13 2.02
CA GLN A 104 -3.15 -12.08 1.99
C GLN A 104 -3.71 -11.31 3.20
N GLU A 105 -3.16 -11.53 4.40
CA GLU A 105 -3.53 -10.79 5.61
C GLU A 105 -3.25 -9.29 5.47
N TYR A 106 -2.07 -8.91 4.97
CA TYR A 106 -1.75 -7.50 4.70
C TYR A 106 -2.67 -6.89 3.63
N SER A 107 -2.94 -7.62 2.55
CA SER A 107 -3.87 -7.16 1.52
C SER A 107 -5.29 -6.94 2.08
N ALA A 108 -5.76 -7.84 2.95
CA ALA A 108 -7.05 -7.70 3.60
C ALA A 108 -7.08 -6.49 4.55
N PHE A 109 -6.03 -6.30 5.35
CA PHE A 109 -5.87 -5.15 6.24
C PHE A 109 -5.87 -3.82 5.48
N ILE A 110 -5.08 -3.72 4.40
CA ILE A 110 -5.05 -2.52 3.55
C ILE A 110 -6.43 -2.26 2.92
N SER A 111 -7.10 -3.31 2.46
CA SER A 111 -8.45 -3.18 1.89
C SER A 111 -9.44 -2.66 2.93
N GLN A 112 -9.38 -3.16 4.16
CA GLN A 112 -10.23 -2.68 5.26
C GLN A 112 -9.93 -1.22 5.61
N GLN A 113 -8.66 -0.84 5.69
CA GLN A 113 -8.27 0.54 6.01
C GLN A 113 -8.69 1.52 4.91
N SER A 114 -8.51 1.14 3.64
CA SER A 114 -8.95 1.96 2.51
C SER A 114 -10.47 2.15 2.47
N LEU A 115 -11.25 1.12 2.82
CA LEU A 115 -12.70 1.22 2.96
C LEU A 115 -13.08 2.20 4.08
N ALA A 116 -12.47 2.07 5.27
CA ALA A 116 -12.73 2.96 6.40
C ALA A 116 -12.38 4.43 6.08
N LEU A 117 -11.28 4.65 5.36
CA LEU A 117 -10.90 5.99 4.89
C LEU A 117 -11.95 6.56 3.93
N SER A 118 -12.40 5.79 2.95
CA SER A 118 -13.43 6.22 2.00
C SER A 118 -14.76 6.56 2.69
N GLU A 119 -15.16 5.79 3.70
CA GLU A 119 -16.35 6.11 4.51
C GLU A 119 -16.18 7.41 5.30
N SER A 120 -14.98 7.66 5.84
CA SER A 120 -14.69 8.90 6.58
C SER A 120 -14.63 10.13 5.66
N GLU A 121 -14.06 10.00 4.46
CA GLU A 121 -14.03 11.06 3.44
C GLU A 121 -15.44 11.40 2.96
N GLY A 122 -16.30 10.39 2.76
CA GLY A 122 -17.71 10.60 2.41
C GLY A 122 -18.44 11.45 3.47
N LYS A 123 -18.27 11.11 4.75
CA LYS A 123 -18.86 11.87 5.87
C LYS A 123 -18.30 13.30 5.97
N LEU A 124 -17.00 13.48 5.72
CA LEU A 124 -16.40 14.80 5.73
C LEU A 124 -16.99 15.66 4.61
N ASN A 125 -17.10 15.14 3.39
CA ASN A 125 -17.66 15.88 2.26
C ASN A 125 -19.11 16.29 2.50
N GLU A 126 -19.95 15.39 3.01
CA GLU A 126 -21.33 15.71 3.41
C GLU A 126 -21.37 16.82 4.49
N SER A 127 -20.46 16.77 5.47
CA SER A 127 -20.36 17.82 6.49
C SER A 127 -19.87 19.17 5.97
N VAL A 128 -19.05 19.17 4.90
CA VAL A 128 -18.56 20.39 4.23
C VAL A 128 -19.70 20.99 3.42
N GLU A 129 -20.43 20.20 2.65
CA GLU A 129 -21.61 20.63 1.89
C GLU A 129 -22.67 21.25 2.82
N GLN A 130 -22.95 20.61 3.97
CA GLN A 130 -23.89 21.15 4.95
C GLN A 130 -23.43 22.48 5.58
N LYS A 131 -22.12 22.66 5.80
CA LYS A 131 -21.57 23.94 6.29
C LYS A 131 -21.73 25.06 5.26
N ASP A 132 -21.52 24.77 3.98
CA ASP A 132 -21.66 25.76 2.91
C ASP A 132 -23.11 26.26 2.79
N GLU A 133 -24.10 25.37 2.90
CA GLU A 133 -25.53 25.76 2.89
C GLU A 133 -25.90 26.68 4.08
N THR A 134 -25.43 26.36 5.29
CA THR A 134 -25.70 27.20 6.47
C THR A 134 -25.04 28.58 6.37
N GLN A 135 -23.86 28.65 5.75
CA GLN A 135 -23.13 29.91 5.53
C GLN A 135 -23.80 30.76 4.45
N GLU A 136 -24.31 30.14 3.39
CA GLU A 136 -25.08 30.82 2.34
C GLU A 136 -26.37 31.41 2.90
N ALA A 137 -27.12 30.62 3.68
CA ALA A 137 -28.33 31.09 4.37
C ALA A 137 -28.04 32.27 5.30
N SER A 138 -26.98 32.18 6.11
CA SER A 138 -26.56 33.25 7.02
C SER A 138 -26.20 34.54 6.25
N SER A 139 -25.49 34.41 5.12
CA SER A 139 -25.13 35.54 4.26
C SER A 139 -26.36 36.20 3.61
N TRP A 140 -27.35 35.40 3.20
CA TRP A 140 -28.61 35.90 2.66
C TRP A 140 -29.39 36.70 3.71
N TYR A 141 -29.55 36.18 4.93
CA TYR A 141 -30.24 36.90 6.02
C TYR A 141 -29.53 38.20 6.41
N ASN A 142 -28.19 38.18 6.49
CA ASN A 142 -27.40 39.37 6.74
C ASN A 142 -27.64 40.45 5.69
N ARG A 143 -27.70 40.06 4.40
CA ARG A 143 -27.92 40.97 3.28
C ARG A 143 -29.35 41.53 3.25
N VAL A 144 -30.37 40.69 3.44
CA VAL A 144 -31.78 41.09 3.30
C VAL A 144 -32.26 41.87 4.51
N LEU A 145 -31.92 41.42 5.73
CA LEU A 145 -32.41 42.04 6.95
C LEU A 145 -31.51 43.19 7.43
N GLY A 146 -30.31 43.33 6.87
CA GLY A 146 -29.27 44.21 7.38
C GLY A 146 -28.81 43.81 8.79
N PHE A 147 -29.10 42.59 9.22
CA PHE A 147 -28.95 42.16 10.62
C PHE A 147 -27.91 41.07 10.70
N HIS A 148 -26.88 41.26 11.52
CA HIS A 148 -25.89 40.22 11.78
C HIS A 148 -25.56 40.14 13.27
N VAL A 149 -25.23 38.92 13.70
CA VAL A 149 -24.89 38.61 15.09
C VAL A 149 -23.47 38.07 15.16
N LYS A 150 -22.71 38.57 16.13
CA LYS A 150 -21.32 38.15 16.36
C LYS A 150 -21.13 37.75 17.82
N GLY A 151 -20.60 36.55 18.04
CA GLY A 151 -20.18 36.07 19.37
C GLY A 151 -18.80 36.60 19.77
N GLY A 152 -18.59 36.81 21.08
CA GLY A 152 -17.35 37.28 21.70
C GLY A 152 -17.47 37.30 23.23
N CYS A 153 -17.04 38.38 23.91
CA CYS A 153 -17.28 38.61 25.36
C CYS A 153 -18.77 38.83 25.73
N GLY A 154 -19.67 38.56 24.79
CA GLY A 154 -21.11 38.74 24.80
C GLY A 154 -21.62 38.48 23.37
N VAL A 155 -22.93 38.58 23.18
CA VAL A 155 -23.57 38.46 21.88
C VAL A 155 -23.85 39.87 21.36
N LYS A 156 -23.13 40.28 20.32
CA LYS A 156 -23.29 41.59 19.67
C LYS A 156 -24.29 41.47 18.53
N PHE A 157 -25.37 42.23 18.62
CA PHE A 157 -26.40 42.38 17.60
C PHE A 157 -26.14 43.67 16.85
N THR A 158 -26.04 43.60 15.52
CA THR A 158 -25.78 44.78 14.68
C THR A 158 -26.82 44.86 13.57
N PHE A 159 -27.42 46.04 13.44
CA PHE A 159 -28.38 46.37 12.39
C PHE A 159 -27.80 47.43 11.46
N LYS A 160 -28.01 47.20 10.18
CA LYS A 160 -27.84 48.10 9.04
C LYS A 160 -29.23 48.31 8.41
N ASN A 161 -29.33 49.21 7.45
CA ASN A 161 -30.60 49.57 6.81
C ASN A 161 -31.66 50.07 7.80
N ILE A 162 -31.23 50.79 8.85
CA ILE A 162 -32.12 51.46 9.81
C ILE A 162 -32.36 52.90 9.37
N ASN A 163 -31.29 53.64 9.06
CA ASN A 163 -31.37 54.99 8.50
C ASN A 163 -31.47 54.95 6.97
N THR A 164 -32.59 55.41 6.41
CA THR A 164 -32.79 55.46 4.95
C THR A 164 -31.80 56.39 4.24
N ASN A 165 -31.30 57.42 4.94
CA ASN A 165 -30.33 58.37 4.40
C ASN A 165 -28.91 57.80 4.37
N ASN A 166 -28.60 56.87 5.28
CA ASN A 166 -27.32 56.18 5.34
C ASN A 166 -27.51 54.68 5.66
N PRO A 167 -27.81 53.86 4.64
CA PRO A 167 -28.12 52.44 4.84
C PRO A 167 -26.98 51.62 5.46
N ASN A 168 -25.73 52.10 5.36
CA ASN A 168 -24.55 51.43 5.90
C ASN A 168 -24.26 51.79 7.36
N GLU A 169 -25.01 52.72 7.95
CA GLU A 169 -24.87 53.08 9.36
C GLU A 169 -25.20 51.89 10.26
N GLU A 170 -24.32 51.64 11.23
CA GLU A 170 -24.40 50.47 12.12
C GLU A 170 -25.00 50.87 13.48
N TYR A 171 -26.13 50.26 13.81
CA TYR A 171 -26.78 50.36 15.10
C TYR A 171 -26.56 49.06 15.83
N ASN A 172 -25.96 49.07 17.02
CA ASN A 172 -25.54 47.85 17.67
C ASN A 172 -25.79 47.84 19.17
N PHE A 173 -26.01 46.65 19.70
CA PHE A 173 -26.02 46.43 21.13
C PHE A 173 -25.39 45.08 21.46
N THR A 174 -24.86 44.95 22.66
CA THR A 174 -24.21 43.72 23.13
C THR A 174 -24.87 43.23 24.40
N VAL A 175 -25.38 42.00 24.39
CA VAL A 175 -25.97 41.35 25.56
C VAL A 175 -25.01 40.31 26.09
N PHE A 176 -24.86 40.26 27.41
CA PHE A 176 -24.11 39.24 28.12
C PHE A 176 -25.05 38.47 29.04
N HIS A 177 -24.96 37.14 29.01
CA HIS A 177 -25.80 36.26 29.81
C HIS A 177 -24.92 35.46 30.77
N GLU A 178 -25.08 35.71 32.07
CA GLU A 178 -24.34 35.03 33.13
C GLU A 178 -25.30 34.69 34.27
N ASN A 179 -25.15 33.49 34.85
CA ASN A 179 -25.94 33.02 35.99
C ASN A 179 -27.47 33.13 35.79
N GLY A 180 -27.94 32.90 34.56
CA GLY A 180 -29.37 32.96 34.22
C GLY A 180 -29.95 34.37 34.10
N THR A 181 -29.10 35.41 34.07
CA THR A 181 -29.52 36.81 33.93
C THR A 181 -28.80 37.47 32.76
N TYR A 182 -29.56 38.13 31.89
CA TYR A 182 -29.09 39.00 30.82
C TYR A 182 -28.73 40.39 31.35
N SER A 183 -27.62 40.91 30.86
CA SER A 183 -27.12 42.26 31.09
C SER A 183 -26.76 42.93 29.77
N LEU A 184 -26.96 44.23 29.67
CA LEU A 184 -26.60 45.02 28.49
C LEU A 184 -25.19 45.58 28.70
N LEU A 185 -24.23 45.15 27.87
CA LEU A 185 -22.84 45.61 27.93
C LEU A 185 -22.65 46.93 27.18
N SER A 186 -23.23 47.04 25.98
CA SER A 186 -23.10 48.23 25.14
C SER A 186 -24.35 48.43 24.30
N CYS A 187 -24.66 49.68 23.97
CA CYS A 187 -25.73 50.07 23.06
C CYS A 187 -25.36 51.38 22.36
N GLU A 188 -25.28 51.35 21.04
CA GLU A 188 -24.88 52.47 20.20
C GLU A 188 -25.89 52.61 19.04
N PRO A 189 -26.58 53.77 18.90
CA PRO A 189 -26.64 54.90 19.83
C PRO A 189 -27.30 54.54 21.17
N SER A 190 -27.09 55.36 22.20
CA SER A 190 -27.72 55.14 23.51
C SER A 190 -29.22 55.34 23.42
N LEU A 191 -29.99 54.32 23.79
CA LEU A 191 -31.45 54.35 23.79
C LEU A 191 -32.00 54.55 25.21
N ASN A 192 -33.06 55.35 25.33
CA ASN A 192 -33.86 55.44 26.56
C ASN A 192 -34.62 54.12 26.77
N ASP A 193 -35.00 53.82 28.01
CA ASP A 193 -35.83 52.65 28.39
C ASP A 193 -35.19 51.25 28.21
N THR A 194 -33.91 51.17 27.83
CA THR A 194 -33.16 49.91 27.71
C THR A 194 -33.13 49.07 28.99
N LYS A 195 -33.16 49.71 30.17
CA LYS A 195 -33.17 49.03 31.47
C LYS A 195 -34.47 48.25 31.71
N GLU A 196 -35.60 48.79 31.27
CA GLU A 196 -36.91 48.13 31.41
C GLU A 196 -36.99 46.92 30.48
N LEU A 197 -36.47 47.06 29.26
CA LEU A 197 -36.41 45.96 28.28
C LEU A 197 -35.54 44.80 28.76
N ILE A 198 -34.40 45.07 29.42
CA ILE A 198 -33.56 44.02 30.00
C ILE A 198 -34.27 43.32 31.16
N HIS A 199 -35.03 44.05 31.97
CA HIS A 199 -35.82 43.45 33.03
C HIS A 199 -36.98 42.60 32.48
N GLU A 200 -37.63 43.01 31.39
CA GLU A 200 -38.62 42.19 30.68
C GLU A 200 -37.99 40.94 30.05
N LEU A 201 -36.80 41.08 29.43
CA LEU A 201 -36.04 39.96 28.88
C LEU A 201 -35.70 38.93 29.95
N ASN A 202 -35.26 39.37 31.13
CA ASN A 202 -34.96 38.49 32.25
C ASN A 202 -36.21 37.78 32.83
N LYS A 203 -37.41 38.35 32.65
CA LYS A 203 -38.67 37.73 33.07
C LYS A 203 -39.23 36.73 32.07
N THR A 204 -39.15 37.06 30.79
CA THR A 204 -39.80 36.30 29.71
C THR A 204 -38.85 35.35 28.99
N ASN A 205 -37.54 35.58 29.09
CA ASN A 205 -36.50 34.93 28.31
C ASN A 205 -36.72 35.04 26.79
N ASP A 206 -37.52 36.03 26.34
CA ASP A 206 -37.87 36.22 24.93
C ASP A 206 -36.90 37.18 24.25
N LEU A 207 -35.75 36.63 23.83
CA LEU A 207 -34.72 37.38 23.14
C LEU A 207 -35.17 37.89 21.77
N PHE A 208 -36.04 37.15 21.07
CA PHE A 208 -36.50 37.56 19.74
C PHE A 208 -37.38 38.81 19.81
N LYS A 209 -38.30 38.84 20.76
CA LYS A 209 -39.11 40.03 21.04
C LYS A 209 -38.21 41.19 21.46
N PHE A 210 -37.23 40.96 22.33
CA PHE A 210 -36.27 41.98 22.75
C PHE A 210 -35.50 42.57 21.56
N VAL A 211 -34.93 41.74 20.68
CA VAL A 211 -34.18 42.17 19.48
C VAL A 211 -35.09 42.97 18.53
N ARG A 212 -36.35 42.56 18.34
CA ARG A 212 -37.32 43.30 17.53
C ARG A 212 -37.64 44.67 18.11
N VAL A 213 -37.84 44.75 19.43
CA VAL A 213 -38.11 46.02 20.12
C VAL A 213 -36.89 46.94 20.05
N MET A 214 -35.67 46.43 20.28
CA MET A 214 -34.43 47.20 20.13
C MET A 214 -34.28 47.78 18.72
N ARG A 215 -34.60 46.98 17.68
CA ARG A 215 -34.58 47.48 16.29
C ARG A 215 -35.56 48.63 16.08
N LYS A 216 -36.77 48.52 16.62
CA LYS A 216 -37.80 49.57 16.53
C LYS A 216 -37.36 50.86 17.24
N MET A 217 -36.77 50.73 18.43
CA MET A 217 -36.24 51.87 19.18
C MET A 217 -35.12 52.57 18.42
N PHE A 218 -34.22 51.82 17.74
CA PHE A 218 -33.23 52.43 16.85
C PHE A 218 -33.86 53.18 15.67
N GLN A 219 -34.93 52.66 15.07
CA GLN A 219 -35.65 53.32 13.98
C GLN A 219 -36.32 54.63 14.43
N GLU A 220 -36.90 54.64 15.63
CA GLU A 220 -37.53 55.83 16.22
C GLU A 220 -36.50 56.88 16.65
N ALA A 221 -35.30 56.45 17.04
CA ALA A 221 -34.19 57.32 17.37
C ALA A 221 -33.52 57.96 16.13
N VAL A 222 -33.81 57.48 14.92
CA VAL A 222 -33.38 58.17 13.69
C VAL A 222 -34.21 59.44 13.56
N PRO A 223 -33.60 60.64 13.55
CA PRO A 223 -34.33 61.86 13.30
C PRO A 223 -34.88 61.82 11.87
N GLN A 224 -36.19 61.58 11.74
CA GLN A 224 -36.93 61.73 10.51
C GLN A 224 -36.72 63.17 10.04
N GLY A 225 -35.98 63.34 8.95
CA GLY A 225 -35.75 64.64 8.33
C GLY A 225 -37.08 65.24 7.87
N SER A 226 -37.67 66.09 8.71
CA SER A 226 -38.80 66.95 8.37
C SER A 226 -38.32 68.41 8.40
N LEU A 227 -38.16 68.95 7.19
CA LEU A 227 -38.40 70.34 6.78
C LEU A 227 -37.77 71.48 7.62
N ALA A 228 -36.66 72.04 7.12
CA ALA A 228 -36.47 73.50 7.02
C ALA A 228 -35.31 73.81 6.08
N ALA A 229 -35.65 74.44 4.95
CA ALA A 229 -34.70 75.03 4.03
C ALA A 229 -34.02 76.25 4.65
N THR A 230 -32.74 76.41 4.30
CA THR A 230 -32.01 77.68 4.07
C THR A 230 -32.09 78.75 5.16
N THR A 231 -30.94 79.15 5.69
CA THR A 231 -30.21 80.39 5.31
C THR A 231 -28.99 80.51 6.22
N GLY A 232 -27.86 81.00 5.71
CA GLY A 232 -26.88 81.69 6.55
C GLY A 232 -25.45 81.20 6.41
N GLU A 233 -24.80 81.72 5.38
CA GLU A 233 -23.35 81.92 5.22
C GLU A 233 -22.70 82.39 6.53
N HIS A 234 -21.45 82.03 6.81
CA HIS A 234 -20.22 82.82 6.61
C HIS A 234 -19.45 82.56 7.92
N GLU A 235 -18.15 82.32 8.02
CA GLU A 235 -17.05 83.18 7.61
C GLU A 235 -15.75 82.47 8.03
N GLU A 236 -14.71 82.73 7.25
CA GLU A 236 -13.34 82.26 7.40
C GLU A 236 -12.66 82.83 8.67
N SER A 237 -11.66 82.14 9.22
CA SER A 237 -10.48 82.83 9.76
C SER A 237 -9.30 81.88 9.95
N ALA A 238 -8.20 82.26 9.32
CA ALA A 238 -6.86 81.69 9.39
C ALA A 238 -6.24 81.77 10.80
N PHE A 239 -5.29 80.89 11.10
CA PHE A 239 -3.85 81.19 11.18
C PHE A 239 -3.05 80.15 12.02
N ASN A 240 -1.84 79.87 11.51
CA ASN A 240 -0.58 79.57 12.22
C ASN A 240 -0.23 78.15 12.71
N SER A 241 0.77 77.60 12.00
CA SER A 241 2.11 77.25 12.50
C SER A 241 2.41 75.91 13.23
N ALA A 242 3.16 75.09 12.46
CA ALA A 242 4.48 74.49 12.77
C ALA A 242 4.63 73.45 13.89
N SER A 243 4.93 72.18 13.52
CA SER A 243 6.31 71.63 13.53
C SER A 243 6.37 70.19 12.98
N ALA A 244 7.52 69.82 12.41
CA ALA A 244 7.86 68.62 11.60
C ALA A 244 8.47 67.46 12.46
N PRO A 245 9.22 66.45 11.92
CA PRO A 245 9.33 65.80 10.57
C PRO A 245 9.01 64.27 10.66
N VAL A 246 9.19 63.36 9.68
CA VAL A 246 10.43 62.63 9.30
C VAL A 246 10.17 61.69 8.07
N LEU A 247 11.23 61.45 7.28
CA LEU A 247 11.60 60.26 6.46
C LEU A 247 11.45 60.29 4.92
N SER A 248 12.48 60.84 4.27
CA SER A 248 13.51 60.16 3.44
C SER A 248 13.28 58.80 2.73
N MET A 249 13.61 58.84 1.41
CA MET A 249 14.29 57.86 0.52
C MET A 249 13.54 56.57 0.10
N SER A 250 13.73 55.93 -1.07
CA SER A 250 14.14 56.28 -2.43
C SER A 250 14.01 55.02 -3.32
N SER A 251 13.44 55.19 -4.52
CA SER A 251 13.82 54.64 -5.84
C SER A 251 14.79 53.41 -5.99
N VAL A 252 14.25 52.35 -6.62
CA VAL A 252 14.72 51.63 -7.85
C VAL A 252 15.89 50.61 -7.82
N ARG A 253 15.57 49.45 -8.47
CA ARG A 253 16.39 48.42 -9.16
C ARG A 253 17.19 47.40 -8.34
N SER A 254 16.97 46.11 -8.61
CA SER A 254 17.65 45.35 -9.69
C SER A 254 17.22 43.88 -9.69
N ASP A 255 17.15 43.31 -10.90
CA ASP A 255 16.77 41.92 -11.22
C ASP A 255 17.97 40.97 -11.31
N PHE A 256 17.62 39.67 -11.40
CA PHE A 256 18.35 38.48 -11.90
C PHE A 256 19.09 37.62 -10.85
N PRO A 257 19.44 36.34 -11.12
CA PRO A 257 19.41 35.59 -12.40
C PRO A 257 18.95 34.10 -12.33
N GLY A 258 18.88 33.44 -13.50
CA GLY A 258 19.16 32.00 -13.56
C GLY A 258 18.83 31.25 -14.87
N LYS A 259 19.71 31.29 -15.89
CA LYS A 259 19.99 30.12 -16.77
C LYS A 259 21.17 30.32 -17.74
N GLY A 260 21.96 29.24 -17.90
CA GLY A 260 23.01 29.01 -18.92
C GLY A 260 24.21 28.28 -18.29
N ASN A 261 24.27 26.93 -18.37
CA ASN A 261 25.01 26.10 -19.36
C ASN A 261 26.55 26.24 -19.20
N GLU A 262 27.41 25.22 -19.21
CA GLU A 262 27.43 23.79 -19.54
C GLU A 262 28.85 23.24 -19.16
N HIS A 263 29.07 21.94 -19.41
CA HIS A 263 30.35 21.18 -19.48
C HIS A 263 30.94 20.69 -18.16
N GLN A 264 31.50 19.49 -18.01
CA GLN A 264 31.57 18.18 -18.70
C GLN A 264 32.66 17.43 -17.90
N VAL A 265 32.51 16.16 -17.50
CA VAL A 265 33.61 15.15 -17.44
C VAL A 265 33.01 13.73 -17.44
N GLU A 266 33.55 12.91 -18.34
CA GLU A 266 33.45 11.45 -18.63
C GLU A 266 33.54 10.47 -17.43
N PRO A 267 33.11 9.20 -17.61
CA PRO A 267 34.13 8.14 -17.83
C PRO A 267 33.77 7.01 -18.84
N GLN A 268 34.87 6.45 -19.35
CA GLN A 268 35.04 5.57 -20.50
C GLN A 268 34.77 4.06 -20.26
N GLU A 269 34.04 3.49 -21.22
CA GLU A 269 33.96 2.13 -21.83
C GLU A 269 34.28 0.81 -21.08
N GLY A 270 33.35 -0.15 -21.28
CA GLY A 270 33.57 -1.59 -21.23
C GLY A 270 32.40 -2.39 -21.83
N ASN A 271 32.55 -2.85 -23.07
CA ASN A 271 31.60 -3.56 -23.94
C ASN A 271 31.04 -4.90 -23.40
N ALA A 272 29.74 -5.18 -23.66
CA ALA A 272 29.24 -6.50 -24.14
C ALA A 272 27.72 -6.50 -24.45
N GLU A 273 27.41 -6.44 -25.75
CA GLU A 273 26.27 -6.98 -26.52
C GLU A 273 24.95 -7.41 -25.81
N PHE A 274 23.87 -6.65 -26.04
CA PHE A 274 22.48 -7.10 -25.84
C PHE A 274 21.84 -7.56 -27.16
N LYS A 275 21.61 -8.87 -27.31
CA LYS A 275 20.85 -9.45 -28.42
C LYS A 275 19.34 -9.42 -28.14
N LYS A 276 18.63 -8.59 -28.90
CA LYS A 276 17.16 -8.62 -29.07
C LYS A 276 16.73 -9.96 -29.67
N ARG A 277 15.73 -10.63 -29.09
CA ARG A 277 14.99 -11.71 -29.76
C ARG A 277 13.53 -11.33 -29.92
N HIS A 278 13.10 -11.37 -31.18
CA HIS A 278 11.76 -11.09 -31.66
C HIS A 278 10.76 -12.18 -31.24
N ILE A 279 9.59 -11.71 -30.83
CA ILE A 279 8.37 -12.48 -30.57
C ILE A 279 7.78 -12.92 -31.92
N HIS A 280 7.69 -14.23 -32.16
CA HIS A 280 6.90 -14.79 -33.25
C HIS A 280 5.57 -15.34 -32.73
N ARG A 281 4.50 -14.66 -33.15
CA ARG A 281 3.09 -15.00 -33.01
C ARG A 281 2.72 -16.03 -34.08
N ARG A 282 2.16 -17.19 -33.70
CA ARG A 282 1.57 -18.16 -34.65
C ARG A 282 0.13 -18.45 -34.24
N LEU A 283 -0.81 -18.06 -35.11
CA LEU A 283 -2.24 -18.38 -35.09
C LEU A 283 -2.50 -19.65 -35.91
N LYS A 284 -3.39 -20.55 -35.41
CA LYS A 284 -4.41 -21.35 -36.14
C LYS A 284 -5.49 -21.77 -35.10
N SER A 285 -6.68 -21.15 -35.14
CA SER A 285 -8.00 -21.68 -35.59
C SER A 285 -8.55 -22.87 -34.76
N ALA A 286 -9.82 -23.03 -34.41
CA ALA A 286 -11.07 -22.26 -34.43
C ALA A 286 -12.14 -23.22 -33.87
N VAL A 287 -13.05 -22.81 -32.95
CA VAL A 287 -14.42 -23.35 -32.81
C VAL A 287 -15.36 -22.28 -32.21
N LEU A 288 -16.23 -21.77 -33.09
CA LEU A 288 -17.61 -21.21 -32.99
C LEU A 288 -18.28 -21.17 -31.58
N SER A 289 -18.62 -19.98 -31.02
CA SER A 289 -19.89 -19.18 -31.11
C SER A 289 -21.00 -19.55 -30.08
N PRO A 290 -22.01 -18.70 -29.76
CA PRO A 290 -22.12 -17.22 -29.83
C PRO A 290 -22.90 -16.53 -28.66
N GLY A 291 -22.93 -15.18 -28.66
CA GLY A 291 -24.00 -14.34 -28.04
C GLY A 291 -23.62 -13.73 -26.68
N SER A 292 -23.73 -12.43 -26.39
CA SER A 292 -24.52 -11.36 -27.00
C SER A 292 -23.87 -9.99 -26.74
N ALA A 293 -23.97 -9.13 -27.74
CA ALA A 293 -23.58 -7.72 -27.68
C ALA A 293 -24.71 -6.87 -27.07
N SER A 294 -24.35 -5.80 -26.36
CA SER A 294 -25.16 -4.60 -26.27
C SER A 294 -24.27 -3.39 -26.05
N SER A 295 -24.06 -2.68 -27.15
CA SER A 295 -23.48 -1.34 -27.26
C SER A 295 -24.63 -0.34 -27.20
N VAL A 296 -24.61 0.62 -26.27
CA VAL A 296 -25.24 1.94 -26.51
C VAL A 296 -24.43 3.03 -25.81
N ARG A 297 -23.75 3.84 -26.64
CA ARG A 297 -23.34 5.21 -26.34
C ARG A 297 -24.58 6.07 -26.17
N GLN A 298 -24.67 6.91 -25.13
CA GLN A 298 -25.30 8.23 -25.24
C GLN A 298 -24.61 9.26 -24.35
N SER A 299 -24.28 10.39 -24.96
CA SER A 299 -23.67 11.60 -24.41
C SER A 299 -24.73 12.56 -23.83
N PRO A 300 -24.34 13.66 -23.16
CA PRO A 300 -25.16 14.38 -22.18
C PRO A 300 -26.03 15.46 -22.81
N ARG A 301 -27.17 15.77 -22.16
CA ARG A 301 -27.95 16.99 -22.45
C ARG A 301 -28.40 17.68 -21.17
N LEU A 302 -27.78 18.85 -20.95
CA LEU A 302 -28.32 19.98 -20.18
C LEU A 302 -29.74 20.33 -20.65
N LYS A 303 -30.67 20.49 -19.70
CA LYS A 303 -31.83 21.37 -19.85
C LYS A 303 -32.33 21.84 -18.47
N VAL A 304 -31.90 23.05 -18.15
CA VAL A 304 -32.64 24.16 -17.51
C VAL A 304 -34.05 23.80 -17.04
N ARG A 305 -34.26 23.87 -15.72
CA ARG A 305 -35.58 24.08 -15.11
C ARG A 305 -35.47 24.95 -13.85
N ILE A 306 -34.82 26.10 -13.97
CA ILE A 306 -35.07 27.26 -13.09
C ILE A 306 -36.17 28.05 -13.79
N GLN A 307 -37.43 27.78 -13.45
CA GLN A 307 -38.58 28.68 -13.60
C GLN A 307 -39.86 27.91 -13.24
N GLN A 308 -40.11 27.77 -11.95
CA GLN A 308 -41.44 27.63 -11.35
C GLN A 308 -41.26 27.74 -9.83
N GLY A 309 -41.15 28.98 -9.36
CA GLY A 309 -40.93 29.32 -7.95
C GLY A 309 -40.80 30.84 -7.73
N ALA A 310 -40.43 31.59 -8.77
CA ALA A 310 -40.18 33.03 -8.68
C ALA A 310 -41.42 33.93 -8.92
N LEU A 311 -42.64 33.40 -8.91
CA LEU A 311 -43.87 34.19 -9.17
C LEU A 311 -44.99 33.96 -8.14
N ARG A 312 -44.63 33.52 -6.93
CA ARG A 312 -45.53 33.41 -5.77
C ARG A 312 -44.90 33.89 -4.45
N ALA A 313 -43.96 34.82 -4.53
CA ALA A 313 -43.32 35.44 -3.35
C ALA A 313 -43.53 36.96 -3.28
N LEU A 314 -44.47 37.51 -4.05
CA LEU A 314 -44.83 38.94 -4.03
C LEU A 314 -46.13 39.24 -3.28
N GLU A 315 -46.83 38.23 -2.77
CA GLU A 315 -47.98 38.39 -1.88
C GLU A 315 -48.00 37.26 -0.85
N ALA A 316 -47.21 37.39 0.22
CA ALA A 316 -47.38 36.58 1.42
C ALA A 316 -47.14 37.46 2.65
N PRO A 317 -48.11 37.54 3.58
CA PRO A 317 -47.98 38.35 4.79
C PRO A 317 -46.93 37.77 5.73
N MET A 318 -46.14 38.67 6.31
CA MET A 318 -45.13 38.46 7.34
C MET A 318 -45.68 37.75 8.58
N LEU A 319 -45.81 36.42 8.57
CA LEU A 319 -45.98 35.59 9.77
C LEU A 319 -45.39 34.21 9.50
N GLY A 320 -44.32 33.88 10.20
CA GLY A 320 -43.67 32.57 10.14
C GLY A 320 -42.41 32.59 10.99
N GLU A 321 -42.54 32.10 12.22
CA GLU A 321 -41.41 31.71 13.06
C GLU A 321 -40.70 30.55 12.38
N ASP A 322 -39.52 30.80 11.83
CA ASP A 322 -38.42 29.84 11.69
C ASP A 322 -37.26 30.56 10.97
N LEU A 323 -36.26 30.98 11.75
CA LEU A 323 -34.94 31.36 11.24
C LEU A 323 -33.95 30.23 11.57
N PRO A 324 -32.92 30.04 10.73
CA PRO A 324 -32.13 28.82 10.66
C PRO A 324 -31.36 28.53 11.96
N MET A 325 -31.23 27.24 12.26
CA MET A 325 -30.50 26.62 13.38
C MET A 325 -29.10 27.21 13.68
N ALA A 326 -28.47 27.90 12.73
CA ALA A 326 -27.22 28.63 12.93
C ALA A 326 -27.31 29.71 14.02
N PHE A 327 -28.47 30.36 14.21
CA PHE A 327 -28.67 31.35 15.28
C PHE A 327 -28.78 30.72 16.67
N VAL A 328 -29.31 29.49 16.77
CA VAL A 328 -29.41 28.75 18.03
C VAL A 328 -28.03 28.24 18.49
N ALA A 329 -27.15 27.89 17.54
CA ALA A 329 -25.80 27.38 17.82
C ALA A 329 -24.84 28.45 18.38
N ILE A 330 -25.00 29.73 18.04
CA ILE A 330 -24.18 30.83 18.59
C ILE A 330 -24.60 31.16 20.04
N MET A 331 -25.85 30.89 20.40
CA MET A 331 -26.43 31.18 21.72
C MET A 331 -26.17 30.07 22.76
N HIS A 332 -25.99 28.82 22.33
CA HIS A 332 -25.59 27.71 23.20
C HIS A 332 -24.07 27.57 23.14
N GLY A 333 -23.39 28.28 24.04
CA GLY A 333 -21.93 28.40 24.07
C GLY A 333 -21.20 27.09 23.72
N HIS A 334 -20.52 27.09 22.57
CA HIS A 334 -19.41 26.19 22.32
C HIS A 334 -18.24 26.64 23.22
N THR A 335 -18.29 26.25 24.50
CA THR A 335 -17.10 26.13 25.34
C THR A 335 -16.24 24.99 24.80
N SER A 336 -15.44 25.25 23.77
CA SER A 336 -14.27 24.42 23.49
C SER A 336 -13.13 24.93 24.35
N ILE A 337 -13.09 24.43 25.59
CA ILE A 337 -11.89 24.45 26.41
C ILE A 337 -10.94 23.43 25.79
N ALA A 338 -9.85 23.90 25.17
CA ALA A 338 -8.71 23.06 24.84
C ALA A 338 -7.95 22.71 26.13
N PRO A 339 -7.65 21.44 26.41
CA PRO A 339 -6.73 21.11 27.50
C PRO A 339 -5.29 21.25 26.99
N SER A 340 -4.49 21.99 27.76
CA SER A 340 -3.02 21.94 27.73
C SER A 340 -2.50 20.71 28.44
#